data_AF-A0A1I6WSA0-F1
#
_entry.id   AF-A0A1I6WSA0-F1
#
_cell.length_a   1.000
_cell.length_b   1.000
_cell.length_c   1.000
_cell.angle_alpha   90.00
_cell.angle_beta   90.00
_cell.angle_gamma   90.00
#
_symmetry.space_group_name_H-M   'P 1'
#
loop_
_entity.id
_entity.type
_entity.pdbx_description
1 polymer ?
#
loop_
_entity_poly.entity_id
_entity_poly.type
_entity_poly.pdbx_seq_one_letter_code
_entity_poly.pdbx_strand_id
1 'polypeptide(L)'
;MQTKLIIVLVTLACATLPAEAARLTVDDKASLWPRASATDKIDFSTRMGRAFHTLSPKLDAAYFMRCLEETANIGDTKDLRLEEMVRTCISLVRDEAE
;
A
#
# COMPACT_ATOMS: atom_id res chain seq x y z
N MET A 1 24.14 -40.50 -18.82
CA MET A 1 22.75 -39.98 -18.89
C MET A 1 22.30 -39.21 -17.64
N GLN A 2 23.20 -38.83 -16.71
CA GLN A 2 22.81 -38.24 -15.41
C GLN A 2 23.02 -36.71 -15.33
N THR A 3 23.98 -36.17 -16.07
CA THR A 3 24.38 -34.75 -16.00
C THR A 3 23.35 -33.78 -16.59
N LYS A 4 22.56 -34.23 -17.56
CA LYS A 4 21.52 -33.41 -18.20
C LYS A 4 20.30 -33.19 -17.28
N LEU A 5 20.02 -34.14 -16.41
CA LEU A 5 18.85 -34.11 -15.52
C LEU A 5 19.02 -33.10 -14.37
N ILE A 6 20.26 -32.91 -13.91
CA ILE A 6 20.61 -31.96 -12.85
C ILE A 6 20.45 -30.51 -13.35
N ILE A 7 20.86 -30.22 -14.59
CA ILE A 7 20.77 -28.88 -15.18
C ILE A 7 19.30 -28.45 -15.31
N VAL A 8 18.42 -29.36 -15.73
CA VAL A 8 16.98 -29.09 -15.87
C VAL A 8 16.32 -28.81 -14.51
N LEU A 9 16.74 -29.51 -13.45
CA LEU A 9 16.19 -29.31 -12.10
C LEU A 9 16.57 -27.94 -11.50
N VAL A 10 17.79 -27.46 -11.75
CA VAL A 10 18.26 -26.17 -11.21
C VAL A 10 17.58 -24.99 -11.90
N THR A 11 17.29 -25.09 -13.21
CA THR A 11 16.58 -24.03 -13.94
C THR A 11 15.10 -23.92 -13.56
N LEU A 12 14.48 -25.02 -13.11
CA LEU A 12 13.06 -25.03 -12.74
C LEU A 12 12.81 -24.46 -11.33
N ALA A 13 13.81 -24.52 -10.44
CA ALA A 13 13.71 -24.03 -9.07
C ALA A 13 13.83 -22.50 -8.93
N CYS A 14 14.30 -21.78 -9.96
CA CYS A 14 14.42 -20.32 -9.94
C CYS A 14 13.12 -19.60 -10.37
N ALA A 15 12.12 -20.32 -10.90
CA ALA A 15 10.89 -19.73 -11.42
C ALA A 15 9.75 -19.65 -10.39
N THR A 16 9.97 -20.09 -9.15
CA THR A 16 8.93 -20.15 -8.10
C THR A 16 9.23 -19.24 -6.91
N LEU A 17 10.10 -18.23 -7.07
CA LEU A 17 10.08 -17.13 -6.12
C LEU A 17 8.73 -16.43 -6.29
N PRO A 18 7.90 -16.33 -5.24
CA PRO A 18 6.72 -15.48 -5.33
C PRO A 18 7.24 -14.10 -5.69
N ALA A 19 6.83 -13.58 -6.84
CA ALA A 19 6.98 -12.16 -7.11
C ALA A 19 6.36 -11.47 -5.91
N GLU A 20 7.19 -10.82 -5.08
CA GLU A 20 6.70 -9.96 -4.01
C GLU A 20 5.74 -9.01 -4.71
N ALA A 21 4.43 -9.21 -4.50
CA ALA A 21 3.41 -8.33 -5.03
C ALA A 21 3.87 -6.94 -4.63
N ALA A 22 4.12 -6.09 -5.63
CA ALA A 22 4.74 -4.79 -5.42
C ALA A 22 3.89 -4.04 -4.38
N ARG A 23 4.40 -3.94 -3.15
CA ARG A 23 3.67 -3.33 -2.04
C ARG A 23 3.50 -1.87 -2.36
N LEU A 24 2.31 -1.34 -2.15
CA LEU A 24 2.07 0.10 -2.24
C LEU A 24 3.05 0.85 -1.33
N THR A 25 3.53 2.00 -1.78
CA THR A 25 4.47 2.91 -1.11
C THR A 25 3.94 4.34 -1.20
N VAL A 26 4.44 5.25 -0.36
CA VAL A 26 3.95 6.64 -0.39
C VAL A 26 4.28 7.37 -1.70
N ASP A 27 5.29 6.89 -2.42
CA ASP A 27 5.72 7.42 -3.72
C ASP A 27 4.82 6.97 -4.89
N ASP A 28 4.01 5.94 -4.69
CA ASP A 28 3.10 5.44 -5.71
C ASP A 28 2.03 6.46 -6.08
N LYS A 29 1.60 6.44 -7.35
CA LYS A 29 0.47 7.27 -7.80
C LYS A 29 -0.79 6.87 -7.06
N ALA A 30 -1.54 7.88 -6.60
CA ALA A 30 -2.86 7.72 -5.98
C ALA A 30 -3.84 6.93 -6.87
N SER A 31 -3.69 7.04 -8.20
CA SER A 31 -4.49 6.28 -9.16
C SER A 31 -4.27 4.76 -9.12
N LEU A 32 -3.25 4.28 -8.40
CA LEU A 32 -3.04 2.86 -8.10
C LEU A 32 -3.93 2.38 -6.94
N TRP A 33 -4.33 3.26 -6.02
CA TRP A 33 -5.13 2.87 -4.87
C TRP A 33 -6.41 2.11 -5.24
N PRO A 34 -7.27 2.58 -6.16
CA PRO A 34 -8.50 1.87 -6.51
C PRO A 34 -8.27 0.49 -7.13
N ARG A 35 -7.08 0.28 -7.73
CA ARG A 35 -6.71 -0.94 -8.45
C ARG A 35 -5.89 -1.92 -7.61
N ALA A 36 -5.38 -1.47 -6.46
CA ALA A 36 -4.58 -2.28 -5.58
C ALA A 36 -5.40 -3.41 -4.95
N SER A 37 -4.74 -4.52 -4.64
CA SER A 37 -5.40 -5.64 -3.97
C SER A 37 -5.86 -5.24 -2.56
N ALA A 38 -6.87 -5.91 -2.03
CA ALA A 38 -7.30 -5.70 -0.65
C ALA A 38 -6.14 -5.92 0.34
N THR A 39 -5.27 -6.89 0.08
CA THR A 39 -4.07 -7.16 0.88
C THR A 39 -3.11 -5.98 0.88
N ASP A 40 -2.83 -5.38 -0.28
CA ASP A 40 -1.91 -4.24 -0.38
C ASP A 40 -2.47 -2.99 0.30
N LYS A 41 -3.78 -2.75 0.16
CA LYS A 41 -4.48 -1.66 0.85
C LYS A 41 -4.41 -1.84 2.37
N ILE A 42 -4.63 -3.05 2.86
CA ILE A 42 -4.56 -3.38 4.30
C ILE A 42 -3.13 -3.19 4.81
N ASP A 43 -2.14 -3.74 4.12
CA ASP A 43 -0.73 -3.59 4.52
C ASP A 43 -0.31 -2.11 4.53
N PHE A 44 -0.64 -1.36 3.47
CA PHE A 44 -0.34 0.07 3.39
C PHE A 44 -0.98 0.86 4.54
N SER A 45 -2.28 0.68 4.76
CA SER A 45 -3.02 1.39 5.82
C SER A 45 -2.50 1.04 7.20
N THR A 46 -2.14 -0.23 7.42
CA THR A 46 -1.57 -0.68 8.69
C THR A 46 -0.21 -0.04 8.95
N ARG A 47 0.63 0.09 7.91
CA ARG A 47 1.92 0.78 8.03
C ARG A 47 1.74 2.27 8.32
N MET A 48 0.80 2.95 7.67
CA MET A 48 0.50 4.36 7.95
C MET A 48 -0.04 4.53 9.37
N GLY A 49 -0.97 3.68 9.81
CA GLY A 49 -1.49 3.69 11.17
C GLY A 49 -0.36 3.58 12.20
N ARG A 50 0.55 2.61 12.06
CA ARG A 50 1.70 2.48 12.95
C ARG A 50 2.63 3.69 12.92
N ALA A 51 2.86 4.28 11.74
CA ALA A 51 3.76 5.42 11.58
C ALA A 51 3.22 6.70 12.25
N PHE A 52 1.90 6.91 12.24
CA PHE A 52 1.30 8.17 12.68
C PHE A 52 0.47 8.07 13.98
N HIS A 53 0.33 6.87 14.57
CA HIS A 53 -0.40 6.67 15.81
C HIS A 53 0.09 7.56 16.97
N THR A 54 1.37 7.94 16.98
CA THR A 54 1.95 8.81 18.00
C THR A 54 1.47 10.27 17.90
N LEU A 55 0.99 10.70 16.72
CA LEU A 55 0.40 12.03 16.53
C LEU A 55 -1.03 12.08 17.09
N SER A 56 -1.78 10.98 16.94
CA SER A 56 -3.13 10.83 17.50
C SER A 56 -3.51 9.36 17.53
N PRO A 57 -4.09 8.86 18.63
CA PRO A 57 -4.55 7.46 18.68
C PRO A 57 -5.65 7.15 17.66
N LYS A 58 -6.34 8.18 17.13
CA LYS A 58 -7.34 8.05 16.05
C LYS A 58 -6.71 7.74 14.68
N LEU A 59 -5.42 8.03 14.47
CA LEU A 59 -4.70 7.75 13.23
C LEU A 59 -4.27 6.27 13.16
N ASP A 60 -5.25 5.38 13.14
CA ASP A 60 -5.05 3.94 13.08
C ASP A 60 -5.22 3.36 11.65
N ALA A 61 -5.02 2.06 11.52
CA ALA A 61 -5.12 1.37 10.24
C ALA A 61 -6.53 1.46 9.61
N ALA A 62 -7.58 1.42 10.43
CA ALA A 62 -8.96 1.50 9.97
C ALA A 62 -9.30 2.92 9.50
N TYR A 63 -8.78 3.93 10.20
CA TYR A 63 -8.87 5.32 9.80
C TYR A 63 -8.22 5.56 8.44
N PHE A 64 -6.96 5.17 8.26
CA PHE A 64 -6.28 5.37 6.98
C PHE A 64 -6.95 4.60 5.84
N MET A 65 -7.41 3.37 6.07
CA MET A 65 -8.16 2.61 5.07
C MET A 65 -9.40 3.40 4.61
N ARG A 66 -10.22 3.86 5.57
CA ARG A 66 -11.45 4.60 5.25
C ARG A 66 -11.14 5.90 4.51
N CYS A 67 -10.22 6.71 5.05
CA CYS A 67 -9.92 8.01 4.48
C CYS A 67 -9.31 7.90 3.06
N LEU A 68 -8.45 6.90 2.82
CA LEU A 68 -7.86 6.69 1.49
C LEU A 68 -8.90 6.19 0.47
N GLU A 69 -9.83 5.32 0.88
CA GLU A 69 -10.96 4.90 0.03
C GLU A 69 -11.89 6.07 -0.31
N GLU A 70 -12.18 6.95 0.65
CA GLU A 70 -12.97 8.15 0.40
C GLU A 70 -12.22 9.12 -0.51
N THR A 71 -10.95 9.42 -0.21
CA THR A 71 -10.12 10.37 -0.97
C THR A 71 -9.88 9.91 -2.41
N ALA A 72 -9.66 8.60 -2.63
CA ALA A 72 -9.46 8.05 -3.97
C ALA A 72 -10.72 8.11 -4.85
N ASN A 73 -11.90 8.22 -4.24
CA ASN A 73 -13.19 8.26 -4.93
C ASN A 73 -13.68 9.69 -5.26
N ILE A 74 -12.97 10.75 -4.82
CA ILE A 74 -13.42 12.15 -5.00
C ILE A 74 -13.18 12.69 -6.43
N GLY A 75 -12.39 12.02 -7.29
CA GLY A 75 -12.23 12.42 -8.70
C GLY A 75 -10.91 12.03 -9.34
N ASP A 76 -10.51 12.74 -10.40
CA ASP A 76 -9.24 12.50 -11.11
C ASP A 76 -8.05 12.83 -10.20
N THR A 77 -7.37 11.78 -9.74
CA THR A 77 -6.18 11.88 -8.88
C THR A 77 -4.92 12.30 -9.65
N LYS A 78 -4.96 12.45 -10.99
CA LYS A 78 -3.86 12.93 -11.85
C LYS A 78 -2.49 12.34 -11.43
N ASP A 79 -1.52 13.21 -11.15
CA ASP A 79 -0.16 12.89 -10.69
C ASP A 79 -0.03 12.95 -9.16
N LEU A 80 -1.13 12.95 -8.42
CA LEU A 80 -1.11 12.90 -6.97
C LEU A 80 -0.49 11.57 -6.51
N ARG A 81 0.35 11.64 -5.49
CA ARG A 81 0.98 10.47 -4.86
C ARG A 81 0.20 10.05 -3.61
N LEU A 82 0.37 8.80 -3.19
CA LEU A 82 -0.22 8.30 -1.95
C LEU A 82 0.21 9.11 -0.72
N GLU A 83 1.43 9.67 -0.74
CA GLU A 83 1.92 10.62 0.28
C GLU A 83 0.95 11.79 0.50
N GLU A 84 0.46 12.41 -0.57
CA GLU A 84 -0.40 13.60 -0.48
C GLU A 84 -1.80 13.23 0.03
N MET A 85 -2.31 12.03 -0.31
CA MET A 85 -3.56 11.53 0.27
C MET A 85 -3.39 11.25 1.77
N VAL A 86 -2.29 10.63 2.17
CA VAL A 86 -1.97 10.37 3.59
C VAL A 86 -1.87 11.69 4.36
N ARG A 87 -1.20 12.71 3.80
CA ARG A 87 -1.13 14.05 4.40
C ARG A 87 -2.53 14.66 4.57
N THR A 88 -3.39 14.51 3.56
CA THR A 88 -4.79 14.97 3.64
C THR A 88 -5.53 14.29 4.78
N CYS A 89 -5.42 12.96 4.90
CA CYS A 89 -6.01 12.21 6.01
C CYS A 89 -5.51 12.68 7.38
N ILE A 90 -4.21 12.93 7.53
CA ILE A 90 -3.65 13.43 8.80
C ILE A 90 -4.22 14.81 9.14
N SER A 91 -4.37 15.70 8.15
CA SER A 91 -4.98 17.02 8.35
C SER A 91 -6.42 16.93 8.82
N LEU A 92 -7.24 16.06 8.21
CA LEU A 92 -8.66 15.91 8.56
C LEU A 92 -8.88 15.45 10.02
N VAL A 93 -8.00 14.62 10.59
CA VAL A 93 -8.11 14.25 12.02
C VAL A 93 -7.82 15.41 12.96
N ARG A 94 -6.97 16.35 12.53
CA ARG A 94 -6.63 17.52 13.36
C ARG A 94 -7.81 18.48 13.45
N ASP A 95 -8.53 18.70 12.36
CA ASP A 95 -9.75 19.50 12.36
C ASP A 95 -10.87 18.91 13.23
N GLU A 96 -10.96 17.58 13.35
CA GLU A 96 -11.92 16.88 14.22
C GLU A 96 -11.55 16.87 15.73
N ALA A 97 -10.41 17.48 16.09
CA ALA A 97 -9.91 17.53 17.46
C ALA A 97 -9.97 18.94 18.09
N GLU A 98 -10.33 19.96 17.30
CA GLU A 98 -10.66 21.33 17.77
C GLU A 98 -12.18 21.49 17.96
#